data_AF-A0A819V3D3-F1
#
_entry.id   AF-A0A819V3D3-F1
#
_cell.length_a   1.000
_cell.length_b   1.000
_cell.length_c   1.000
_cell.angle_alpha   90.00
_cell.angle_beta   90.00
_cell.angle_gamma   90.00
#
_symmetry.space_group_name_H-M   'P 1'
#
loop_
_entity.id
_entity.type
_entity.pdbx_description
1 polymer ?
#
loop_
_entity_poly.entity_id
_entity_poly.type
_entity_poly.pdbx_seq_one_letter_code
_entity_poly.pdbx_strand_id
1 'polypeptide(L)'
;MLVCGLYRCRSYIPYQIVQKIIARLRQDHKQFICPFLGNTQWLIRLFRAYGAHIGENSIVPDISCISDFHLTTIGDDVRLNVFTQIQGHSFEQRILKLAPVSVSNSCVLMSYSIIMAGCKLMGNNRLYPLTLIMKNDQLPLNTHWKGIPARSYTVKARVSQPAIVDDDLVKYQQRYETTNKVFLWYERIASIYTNVNELQFMNYGYADMDEYIDDHTGYYSRKLYEQVLANVRLTDQNVIEINCGRGAGAAWCVHSHAFHSYTGIDPSQDVINLCQRLYSTTPRLSFLVADATKHLPFENESVDIILCIQATHSFGEPIAITQFANEVIRVLRPNGYLLWCDFCYMIGSGTSTYDLIANDELIIEEKINITRNVLHALDVQNKSRTDLIQRYIQPEEQEYFCLFAGLPGTQIYEDMSQGRSQYWRVVFRKKTTTDMPAI
;
A
#
# COMPACT_ATOMS: atom_id res chain seq x y z
N MET A 1 -13.37 -43.21 17.09
CA MET A 1 -12.76 -43.52 18.40
C MET A 1 -12.05 -42.27 18.87
N LEU A 2 -12.63 -41.52 19.80
CA LEU A 2 -12.02 -40.30 20.34
C LEU A 2 -10.93 -40.72 21.34
N VAL A 3 -9.66 -40.46 21.05
CA VAL A 3 -8.54 -40.85 21.90
C VAL A 3 -8.00 -39.59 22.58
N CYS A 4 -8.51 -39.30 23.78
CA CYS A 4 -8.02 -38.21 24.64
C CYS A 4 -7.24 -38.84 25.81
N GLY A 5 -6.01 -38.38 26.08
CA GLY A 5 -5.20 -38.95 27.16
C GLY A 5 -3.73 -38.51 27.17
N LEU A 6 -3.03 -38.92 28.24
CA LEU A 6 -1.59 -38.77 28.44
C LEU A 6 -0.89 -40.07 28.05
N TYR A 7 0.01 -40.03 27.06
CA TYR A 7 0.67 -41.23 26.54
C TYR A 7 2.20 -41.14 26.67
N ARG A 8 2.84 -42.20 27.17
CA ARG A 8 4.30 -42.33 27.11
C ARG A 8 4.73 -42.73 25.69
N CYS A 9 5.75 -42.05 25.16
CA CYS A 9 6.20 -42.12 23.77
C CYS A 9 6.51 -43.53 23.21
N ARG A 10 6.71 -44.54 24.07
CA ARG A 10 7.04 -45.93 23.67
C ARG A 10 5.88 -46.92 23.83
N SER A 11 4.75 -46.51 24.38
CA SER A 11 3.70 -47.44 24.84
C SER A 11 2.47 -47.51 23.94
N TYR A 12 2.40 -46.72 22.87
CA TYR A 12 1.16 -46.55 22.09
C TYR A 12 1.37 -46.80 20.58
N ILE A 13 1.39 -48.09 20.21
CA ILE A 13 1.57 -48.59 18.84
C ILE A 13 0.42 -48.18 17.89
N PRO A 14 -0.88 -48.16 18.28
CA PRO A 14 -1.96 -47.84 17.36
C PRO A 14 -1.92 -46.40 16.81
N TYR A 15 -1.64 -45.40 17.65
CA TYR A 15 -1.49 -44.00 17.19
C TYR A 15 -0.33 -43.85 16.23
N GLN A 16 0.80 -44.51 16.49
CA GLN A 16 1.97 -44.44 15.61
C GLN A 16 1.68 -45.04 14.23
N ILE A 17 0.90 -46.12 14.16
CA ILE A 17 0.46 -46.71 12.89
C ILE A 17 -0.49 -45.76 12.16
N VAL A 18 -1.51 -45.23 12.84
CA VAL A 18 -2.47 -44.27 12.27
C VAL A 18 -1.75 -43.00 11.78
N GLN A 19 -0.83 -42.45 12.57
CA GLN A 19 -0.02 -41.30 12.18
C GLN A 19 0.92 -41.60 11.02
N LYS A 20 1.47 -42.81 10.90
CA LYS A 20 2.25 -43.21 9.71
C LYS A 20 1.40 -43.27 8.46
N ILE A 21 0.18 -43.82 8.54
CA ILE A 21 -0.77 -43.86 7.42
C ILE A 21 -1.18 -42.44 7.02
N ILE A 22 -1.58 -41.62 7.99
CA ILE A 22 -1.94 -40.21 7.77
C ILE A 22 -0.76 -39.42 7.22
N ALA A 23 0.46 -39.63 7.72
CA ALA A 23 1.67 -38.96 7.22
C ALA A 23 1.97 -39.35 5.78
N ARG A 24 1.77 -40.62 5.41
CA ARG A 24 1.95 -41.07 4.03
C ARG A 24 0.89 -40.47 3.10
N LEU A 25 -0.38 -40.53 3.50
CA LEU A 25 -1.48 -39.87 2.77
C LEU A 25 -1.20 -38.37 2.62
N ARG A 26 -0.74 -37.70 3.68
CA ARG A 26 -0.37 -36.28 3.63
C ARG A 26 0.74 -35.98 2.64
N GLN A 27 1.77 -36.82 2.58
CA GLN A 27 2.92 -36.59 1.68
C GLN A 27 2.48 -36.64 0.21
N ASP A 28 1.69 -37.64 -0.15
CA ASP A 28 1.16 -37.80 -1.50
C ASP A 28 0.13 -36.69 -1.82
N HIS A 29 -0.75 -36.35 -0.87
CA HIS A 29 -1.78 -35.34 -1.06
C HIS A 29 -1.22 -33.91 -1.14
N LYS A 30 -0.14 -33.61 -0.40
CA LYS A 30 0.53 -32.30 -0.44
C LYS A 30 1.13 -32.03 -1.82
N GLN A 31 1.64 -33.06 -2.50
CA GLN A 31 2.24 -32.92 -3.83
C GLN A 31 1.21 -32.89 -4.95
N PHE A 32 0.14 -33.70 -4.87
CA PHE A 32 -0.76 -33.90 -6.02
C PHE A 32 -2.15 -33.25 -5.87
N ILE A 33 -2.64 -33.04 -4.66
CA ILE A 33 -4.04 -32.64 -4.40
C ILE A 33 -4.13 -31.19 -3.90
N CYS A 34 -3.22 -30.77 -3.01
CA CYS A 34 -3.27 -29.46 -2.38
C CYS A 34 -3.12 -28.25 -3.33
N PRO A 35 -2.29 -28.28 -4.39
CA PRO A 35 -2.20 -27.16 -5.33
C PRO A 35 -3.55 -26.81 -5.99
N PHE A 36 -4.45 -27.78 -6.11
CA PHE A 36 -5.73 -27.63 -6.80
C PHE A 36 -6.92 -27.45 -5.86
N LEU A 37 -6.86 -27.98 -4.62
CA LEU A 37 -7.98 -27.92 -3.67
C LEU A 37 -7.79 -26.90 -2.54
N GLY A 38 -6.58 -26.35 -2.36
CA GLY A 38 -6.31 -25.32 -1.36
C GLY A 38 -7.28 -24.13 -1.48
N ASN A 39 -7.72 -23.60 -0.34
CA ASN A 39 -8.71 -22.52 -0.27
C ASN A 39 -10.11 -22.84 -0.84
N THR A 40 -10.44 -24.12 -1.11
CA THR A 40 -11.75 -24.52 -1.63
C THR A 40 -12.57 -25.33 -0.61
N GLN A 41 -13.90 -25.36 -0.81
CA GLN A 41 -14.80 -26.22 -0.03
C GLN A 41 -14.55 -27.73 -0.24
N TRP A 42 -13.87 -28.12 -1.33
CA TRP A 42 -13.53 -29.51 -1.59
C TRP A 42 -12.49 -30.05 -0.60
N LEU A 43 -11.51 -29.21 -0.22
CA LEU A 43 -10.52 -29.58 0.79
C LEU A 43 -11.18 -29.78 2.17
N ILE A 44 -12.22 -29.00 2.49
CA ILE A 44 -12.99 -29.17 3.74
C ILE A 44 -13.68 -30.53 3.78
N ARG A 45 -14.28 -30.98 2.67
CA ARG A 45 -14.88 -32.32 2.58
C ARG A 45 -13.83 -33.41 2.84
N LEU A 46 -12.61 -33.24 2.34
CA LEU A 46 -11.50 -34.15 2.61
C LEU A 46 -11.10 -34.16 4.09
N PHE A 47 -10.99 -33.00 4.74
CA PHE A 47 -10.72 -32.93 6.19
C PHE A 47 -11.82 -33.59 7.02
N ARG A 48 -13.09 -33.42 6.62
CA ARG A 48 -14.24 -34.10 7.25
C ARG A 48 -14.11 -35.62 7.11
N ALA A 49 -13.70 -36.12 5.95
CA ALA A 49 -13.41 -37.54 5.74
C ALA A 49 -12.25 -38.05 6.62
N TYR A 50 -11.28 -37.19 6.96
CA TYR A 50 -10.20 -37.50 7.92
C TYR A 50 -10.60 -37.36 9.39
N GLY A 51 -11.85 -37.01 9.68
CA GLY A 51 -12.40 -36.95 11.02
C GLY A 51 -12.34 -35.57 11.68
N ALA A 52 -11.97 -34.50 10.96
CA ALA A 52 -12.15 -33.15 11.48
C ALA A 52 -13.63 -32.73 11.39
N HIS A 53 -14.08 -31.95 12.37
CA HIS A 53 -15.40 -31.35 12.33
C HIS A 53 -15.26 -29.91 11.87
N ILE A 54 -15.54 -29.62 10.61
CA ILE A 54 -15.42 -28.26 10.05
C ILE A 54 -16.79 -27.83 9.53
N GLY A 55 -17.27 -26.66 9.95
CA GLY A 55 -18.53 -26.05 9.52
C GLY A 55 -18.53 -25.62 8.05
N GLU A 56 -19.65 -25.06 7.60
CA GLU A 56 -19.82 -24.56 6.24
C GLU A 56 -19.17 -23.19 6.04
N ASN A 57 -18.97 -22.80 4.78
CA ASN A 57 -18.40 -21.51 4.37
C ASN A 57 -17.04 -21.18 4.99
N SER A 58 -16.33 -22.15 5.57
CA SER A 58 -14.98 -21.94 6.09
C SER A 58 -13.96 -22.01 4.96
N ILE A 59 -12.77 -21.42 5.14
CA ILE A 59 -11.66 -21.52 4.18
C ILE A 59 -10.42 -22.01 4.92
N VAL A 60 -9.81 -23.07 4.38
CA VAL A 60 -8.58 -23.67 4.91
C VAL A 60 -7.54 -23.68 3.79
N PRO A 61 -6.31 -23.19 4.02
CA PRO A 61 -5.36 -22.93 2.95
C PRO A 61 -4.79 -24.21 2.36
N ASP A 62 -4.39 -25.16 3.21
CA ASP A 62 -3.77 -26.41 2.80
C ASP A 62 -3.84 -27.47 3.91
N ILE A 63 -3.51 -28.72 3.57
CA ILE A 63 -3.61 -29.88 4.48
C ILE A 63 -2.70 -29.79 5.72
N SER A 64 -1.59 -29.05 5.65
CA SER A 64 -0.64 -28.92 6.76
C SER A 64 -1.14 -28.02 7.88
N CYS A 65 -2.24 -27.31 7.64
CA CYS A 65 -2.84 -26.41 8.61
C CYS A 65 -3.36 -27.13 9.87
N ILE A 66 -3.77 -28.39 9.77
CA ILE A 66 -4.32 -29.16 10.90
C ILE A 66 -3.45 -30.40 11.12
N SER A 67 -2.85 -30.51 12.30
CA SER A 67 -2.01 -31.65 12.67
C SER A 67 -2.81 -32.86 13.14
N ASP A 68 -3.93 -32.65 13.83
CA ASP A 68 -4.72 -33.71 14.47
C ASP A 68 -6.20 -33.55 14.10
N PHE A 69 -6.59 -34.09 12.95
CA PHE A 69 -7.93 -33.90 12.38
C PHE A 69 -9.04 -34.28 13.37
N HIS A 70 -8.96 -35.48 13.95
CA HIS A 70 -9.92 -36.00 14.94
C HIS A 70 -10.03 -35.23 16.26
N LEU A 71 -9.13 -34.27 16.51
CA LEU A 71 -9.15 -33.40 17.69
C LEU A 71 -9.56 -31.96 17.33
N THR A 72 -9.84 -31.68 16.07
CA THR A 72 -10.05 -30.32 15.57
C THR A 72 -11.51 -30.12 15.22
N THR A 73 -12.12 -29.15 15.90
CA THR A 73 -13.47 -28.65 15.59
C THR A 73 -13.37 -27.20 15.15
N ILE A 74 -13.89 -26.88 13.97
CA ILE A 74 -13.96 -25.55 13.36
C ILE A 74 -15.43 -25.29 13.03
N GLY A 75 -15.95 -24.14 13.43
CA GLY A 75 -17.33 -23.71 13.18
C GLY A 75 -17.58 -23.23 11.75
N ASP A 76 -18.67 -22.50 11.58
CA ASP A 76 -19.04 -21.88 10.30
C ASP A 76 -18.31 -20.55 10.08
N ASP A 77 -18.10 -20.18 8.82
CA ASP A 77 -17.53 -18.87 8.42
C ASP A 77 -16.13 -18.58 9.00
N VAL A 78 -15.32 -19.62 9.25
CA VAL A 78 -13.97 -19.45 9.77
C VAL A 78 -12.98 -19.24 8.61
N ARG A 79 -12.01 -18.35 8.78
CA ARG A 79 -10.98 -18.06 7.76
C ARG A 79 -9.61 -18.40 8.32
N LEU A 80 -8.94 -19.39 7.73
CA LEU A 80 -7.57 -19.75 8.06
C LEU A 80 -6.68 -19.28 6.91
N ASN A 81 -5.65 -18.52 7.24
CA ASN A 81 -4.70 -18.01 6.25
C ASN A 81 -3.46 -18.91 6.16
N VAL A 82 -2.67 -18.74 5.10
CA VAL A 82 -1.51 -19.56 4.78
C VAL A 82 -0.58 -19.72 5.99
N PHE A 83 -0.09 -20.94 6.21
CA PHE A 83 0.79 -21.30 7.33
C PHE A 83 0.19 -21.20 8.73
N THR A 84 -1.13 -21.01 8.87
CA THR A 84 -1.82 -21.22 10.15
C THR A 84 -1.65 -22.67 10.59
N GLN A 85 -1.42 -22.91 11.88
CA GLN A 85 -1.28 -24.26 12.43
C GLN A 85 -2.22 -24.48 13.62
N ILE A 86 -3.04 -25.51 13.51
CA ILE A 86 -3.85 -26.06 14.61
C ILE A 86 -3.23 -27.38 15.03
N GLN A 87 -2.75 -27.43 16.28
CA GLN A 87 -2.07 -28.58 16.84
C GLN A 87 -2.83 -29.08 18.07
N GLY A 88 -3.43 -30.27 17.97
CA GLY A 88 -4.17 -30.93 19.05
C GLY A 88 -3.28 -31.71 20.00
N HIS A 89 -1.96 -31.57 19.89
CA HIS A 89 -1.00 -32.28 20.72
C HIS A 89 0.12 -31.38 21.26
N SER A 90 0.71 -31.78 22.38
CA SER A 90 1.96 -31.23 22.90
C SER A 90 2.84 -32.36 23.42
N PHE A 91 4.15 -32.17 23.34
CA PHE A 91 5.13 -33.12 23.86
C PHE A 91 5.87 -32.49 25.03
N GLU A 92 5.59 -32.97 26.23
CA GLU A 92 6.11 -32.40 27.47
C GLU A 92 6.69 -33.52 28.32
N GLN A 93 7.95 -33.38 28.77
CA GLN A 93 8.58 -34.33 29.69
C GLN A 93 8.47 -35.81 29.23
N ARG A 94 8.60 -36.06 27.91
CA ARG A 94 8.48 -37.38 27.26
C ARG A 94 7.06 -37.97 27.23
N ILE A 95 6.05 -37.15 27.54
CA ILE A 95 4.64 -37.49 27.50
C ILE A 95 3.98 -36.73 26.35
N LEU A 96 3.33 -37.47 25.46
CA LEU A 96 2.43 -36.91 24.46
C LEU A 96 1.10 -36.60 25.13
N LYS A 97 0.71 -35.33 25.13
CA LYS A 97 -0.59 -34.87 25.64
C LYS A 97 -1.45 -34.50 24.46
N LEU A 98 -2.61 -35.14 24.34
CA LEU A 98 -3.62 -34.83 23.34
C LEU A 98 -4.75 -34.05 23.99
N ALA A 99 -5.18 -32.96 23.36
CA ALA A 99 -6.34 -32.21 23.81
C ALA A 99 -7.07 -31.59 22.60
N PRO A 100 -8.41 -31.64 22.59
CA PRO A 100 -9.20 -31.09 21.50
C PRO A 100 -8.99 -29.58 21.37
N VAL A 101 -9.04 -29.08 20.14
CA VAL A 101 -9.02 -27.65 19.81
C VAL A 101 -10.35 -27.30 19.17
N SER A 102 -11.03 -26.29 19.71
CA SER A 102 -12.30 -25.81 19.17
C SER A 102 -12.20 -24.36 18.74
N VAL A 103 -12.48 -24.10 17.46
CA VAL A 103 -12.60 -22.78 16.87
C VAL A 103 -14.06 -22.54 16.52
N SER A 104 -14.77 -21.70 17.29
CA SER A 104 -16.17 -21.36 17.01
C SER A 104 -16.32 -20.46 15.78
N ASN A 105 -17.56 -20.15 15.44
CA ASN A 105 -17.93 -19.46 14.20
C ASN A 105 -17.25 -18.10 14.02
N SER A 106 -17.09 -17.69 12.77
CA SER A 106 -16.63 -16.36 12.34
C SER A 106 -15.24 -15.96 12.86
N CYS A 107 -14.42 -16.92 13.27
CA CYS A 107 -13.04 -16.64 13.67
C CYS A 107 -12.13 -16.41 12.45
N VAL A 108 -11.15 -15.53 12.60
CA VAL A 108 -10.12 -15.25 11.58
C VAL A 108 -8.75 -15.56 12.17
N LEU A 109 -8.06 -16.51 11.55
CA LEU A 109 -6.73 -16.98 11.92
C LEU A 109 -5.76 -16.52 10.82
N MET A 110 -5.00 -15.45 11.09
CA MET A 110 -4.09 -14.88 10.09
C MET A 110 -2.78 -15.67 9.97
N SER A 111 -1.99 -15.32 8.96
CA SER A 111 -0.83 -16.10 8.52
C SER A 111 0.15 -16.38 9.65
N TYR A 112 0.67 -17.60 9.69
CA TYR A 112 1.61 -18.07 10.72
C TYR A 112 1.07 -18.05 12.16
N SER A 113 -0.24 -17.93 12.37
CA SER A 113 -0.81 -18.13 13.70
C SER A 113 -0.77 -19.60 14.12
N ILE A 114 -0.46 -19.86 15.38
CA ILE A 114 -0.32 -21.20 15.95
C ILE A 114 -1.30 -21.34 17.11
N ILE A 115 -2.11 -22.40 17.08
CA ILE A 115 -3.10 -22.73 18.10
C ILE A 115 -2.73 -24.08 18.70
N MET A 116 -2.42 -24.06 20.00
CA MET A 116 -1.96 -25.24 20.73
C MET A 116 -3.10 -26.11 21.26
N ALA A 117 -2.74 -27.28 21.79
CA ALA A 117 -3.69 -28.27 22.28
C ALA A 117 -4.57 -27.72 23.43
N GLY A 118 -5.85 -28.07 23.41
CA GLY A 118 -6.80 -27.71 24.48
C GLY A 118 -7.43 -26.31 24.34
N CYS A 119 -7.06 -25.54 23.33
CA CYS A 119 -7.56 -24.18 23.15
C CYS A 119 -9.03 -24.13 22.74
N LYS A 120 -9.73 -23.09 23.22
CA LYS A 120 -11.12 -22.80 22.83
C LYS A 120 -11.27 -21.34 22.39
N LEU A 121 -11.60 -21.11 21.13
CA LEU A 121 -11.96 -19.80 20.60
C LEU A 121 -13.48 -19.71 20.57
N MET A 122 -14.07 -18.83 21.39
CA MET A 122 -15.51 -18.79 21.64
C MET A 122 -16.34 -18.10 20.53
N GLY A 123 -15.69 -17.51 19.52
CA GLY A 123 -16.33 -17.00 18.30
C GLY A 123 -15.97 -15.55 17.99
N ASN A 124 -15.99 -15.20 16.70
CA ASN A 124 -15.57 -13.89 16.18
C ASN A 124 -14.21 -13.43 16.73
N ASN A 125 -13.31 -14.39 16.98
CA ASN A 125 -11.96 -14.12 17.45
C ASN A 125 -11.07 -13.79 16.26
N ARG A 126 -10.20 -12.79 16.42
CA ARG A 126 -9.19 -12.47 15.39
C ARG A 126 -7.78 -12.65 15.94
N LEU A 127 -7.06 -13.59 15.35
CA LEU A 127 -5.63 -13.78 15.60
C LEU A 127 -4.85 -13.06 14.51
N TYR A 128 -4.00 -12.12 14.89
CA TYR A 128 -3.12 -11.40 13.97
C TYR A 128 -1.95 -12.27 13.51
N PRO A 129 -1.20 -11.87 12.46
CA PRO A 129 -0.09 -12.68 11.97
C PRO A 129 0.92 -13.00 13.08
N LEU A 130 1.54 -14.17 13.00
CA LEU A 130 2.56 -14.63 13.96
C LEU A 130 2.05 -14.72 15.42
N THR A 131 0.75 -14.96 15.63
CA THR A 131 0.19 -15.07 16.99
C THR A 131 0.25 -16.52 17.50
N LEU A 132 0.77 -16.74 18.72
CA LEU A 132 0.82 -18.04 19.38
C LEU A 132 -0.20 -18.11 20.53
N ILE A 133 -1.25 -18.90 20.37
CA ILE A 133 -2.20 -19.22 21.46
C ILE A 133 -1.64 -20.39 22.27
N MET A 134 -1.50 -20.19 23.58
CA MET A 134 -0.89 -21.18 24.47
C MET A 134 -1.89 -22.27 24.83
N LYS A 135 -1.36 -23.44 25.22
CA LYS A 135 -2.17 -24.61 25.58
C LYS A 135 -3.28 -24.28 26.59
N ASN A 136 -4.46 -24.82 26.36
CA ASN A 136 -5.66 -24.62 27.20
C ASN A 136 -6.19 -23.18 27.32
N ASP A 137 -5.66 -22.23 26.53
CA ASP A 137 -6.20 -20.88 26.53
C ASP A 137 -7.65 -20.86 26.03
N GLN A 138 -8.46 -20.02 26.66
CA GLN A 138 -9.83 -19.77 26.25
C GLN A 138 -9.97 -18.31 25.84
N LEU A 139 -10.27 -18.10 24.57
CA LEU A 139 -10.40 -16.78 23.98
C LEU A 139 -11.88 -16.37 24.03
N PRO A 140 -12.24 -15.33 24.79
CA PRO A 140 -13.63 -14.87 24.90
C PRO A 140 -14.17 -14.39 23.56
N LEU A 141 -15.50 -14.41 23.38
CA LEU A 141 -16.18 -13.94 22.17
C LEU A 141 -15.74 -12.51 21.80
N ASN A 142 -15.63 -12.21 20.49
CA ASN A 142 -15.35 -10.87 19.96
C ASN A 142 -13.99 -10.27 20.38
N THR A 143 -12.99 -11.10 20.67
CA THR A 143 -11.67 -10.62 21.11
C THR A 143 -10.61 -10.76 20.02
N HIS A 144 -9.63 -9.87 20.09
CA HIS A 144 -8.52 -9.75 19.15
C HIS A 144 -7.22 -10.07 19.89
N TRP A 145 -6.28 -10.75 19.23
CA TRP A 145 -5.07 -11.28 19.88
C TRP A 145 -3.84 -11.18 18.99
N LYS A 146 -2.72 -10.75 19.59
CA LYS A 146 -1.41 -10.57 18.92
C LYS A 146 -0.28 -11.08 19.79
N GLY A 147 0.76 -11.62 19.16
CA GLY A 147 2.08 -11.84 19.77
C GLY A 147 2.40 -13.29 20.13
N ILE A 148 3.62 -13.49 20.63
CA ILE A 148 4.17 -14.79 21.03
C ILE A 148 4.76 -14.63 22.43
N PRO A 149 4.05 -15.03 23.51
CA PRO A 149 2.69 -15.57 23.53
C PRO A 149 1.64 -14.50 23.24
N ALA A 150 0.45 -14.94 22.82
CA ALA A 150 -0.64 -14.04 22.50
C ALA A 150 -1.12 -13.24 23.70
N ARG A 151 -1.37 -11.95 23.47
CA ARG A 151 -2.02 -11.05 24.42
C ARG A 151 -3.25 -10.44 23.77
N SER A 152 -4.24 -10.11 24.60
CA SER A 152 -5.41 -9.37 24.14
C SER A 152 -4.94 -8.07 23.50
N TYR A 153 -5.41 -7.84 22.29
CA TYR A 153 -5.09 -6.68 21.48
C TYR A 153 -6.38 -5.89 21.30
N THR A 154 -6.50 -4.79 22.02
CA THR A 154 -7.52 -3.80 21.66
C THR A 154 -7.10 -3.23 20.32
N VAL A 155 -7.94 -3.43 19.31
CA VAL A 155 -7.82 -2.67 18.08
C VAL A 155 -7.98 -1.22 18.49
N LYS A 156 -6.87 -0.47 18.56
CA LYS A 156 -6.95 0.99 18.50
C LYS A 156 -7.82 1.24 17.29
N ALA A 157 -8.95 1.91 17.49
CA ALA A 157 -9.81 2.27 16.37
C ALA A 157 -8.87 2.89 15.33
N ARG A 158 -8.60 2.15 14.24
CA ARG A 158 -8.39 2.83 12.98
C ARG A 158 -9.60 3.74 12.91
N VAL A 159 -9.38 5.05 12.71
CA VAL A 159 -10.42 5.90 12.10
C VAL A 159 -11.09 4.98 11.10
N SER A 160 -12.36 4.64 11.36
CA SER A 160 -13.00 3.50 10.71
C SER A 160 -12.78 3.69 9.22
N GLN A 161 -11.84 2.93 8.64
CA GLN A 161 -11.75 2.80 7.20
C GLN A 161 -13.04 2.06 6.94
N PRO A 162 -14.05 2.72 6.38
CA PRO A 162 -15.31 2.04 6.36
C PRO A 162 -15.15 0.94 5.30
N ALA A 163 -16.00 -0.07 5.36
CA ALA A 163 -15.91 -1.20 4.45
C ALA A 163 -15.81 -0.67 3.01
N ILE A 164 -14.72 -0.99 2.30
CA ILE A 164 -14.69 -0.75 0.86
C ILE A 164 -15.79 -1.64 0.30
N VAL A 165 -16.90 -1.02 -0.12
CA VAL A 165 -17.99 -1.73 -0.77
C VAL A 165 -17.44 -2.22 -2.11
N ASP A 166 -17.79 -3.43 -2.56
CA ASP A 166 -17.27 -4.00 -3.82
C ASP A 166 -17.44 -3.02 -5.01
N ASP A 167 -18.48 -2.18 -5.01
CA ASP A 167 -18.70 -1.10 -5.97
C ASP A 167 -17.60 -0.01 -5.99
N ASP A 168 -17.00 0.30 -4.83
CA ASP A 168 -15.93 1.30 -4.72
C ASP A 168 -14.58 0.75 -5.20
N LEU A 169 -14.33 -0.56 -5.03
CA LEU A 169 -13.17 -1.25 -5.62
C LEU A 169 -13.30 -1.33 -7.14
N VAL A 170 -14.49 -1.62 -7.66
CA VAL A 170 -14.74 -1.66 -9.11
C VAL A 170 -14.56 -0.27 -9.73
N LYS A 171 -15.05 0.80 -9.09
CA LYS A 171 -14.81 2.19 -9.54
C LYS A 171 -13.32 2.56 -9.46
N TYR A 172 -12.62 2.14 -8.42
CA TYR A 172 -11.17 2.33 -8.29
C TYR A 172 -10.40 1.61 -9.41
N GLN A 173 -10.74 0.35 -9.69
CA GLN A 173 -10.12 -0.46 -10.75
C GLN A 173 -10.39 0.10 -12.15
N GLN A 174 -11.62 0.49 -12.47
CA GLN A 174 -11.95 1.12 -13.76
C GLN A 174 -11.18 2.44 -13.98
N ARG A 175 -10.98 3.21 -12.90
CA ARG A 175 -10.18 4.44 -12.95
C ARG A 175 -8.69 4.15 -13.04
N TYR A 176 -8.21 3.10 -12.38
CA TYR A 176 -6.85 2.59 -12.51
C TYR A 176 -6.55 2.13 -13.94
N GLU A 177 -7.48 1.44 -14.61
CA GLU A 177 -7.35 1.09 -16.02
C GLU A 177 -7.24 2.33 -16.94
N THR A 178 -7.97 3.40 -16.61
CA THR A 178 -7.86 4.68 -17.31
C THR A 178 -6.50 5.35 -17.08
N THR A 179 -5.96 5.25 -15.85
CA THR A 179 -4.65 5.81 -15.46
C THR A 179 -3.47 4.99 -16.00
N ASN A 180 -3.62 3.67 -16.13
CA ASN A 180 -2.62 2.79 -16.74
C ASN A 180 -2.47 3.06 -18.25
N LYS A 181 -3.56 3.40 -18.93
CA LYS A 181 -3.48 3.87 -20.33
C LYS A 181 -2.63 5.14 -20.39
N VAL A 182 -2.84 6.09 -19.48
CA VAL A 182 -2.03 7.31 -19.37
C VAL A 182 -0.55 7.01 -19.08
N PHE A 183 -0.23 6.02 -18.25
CA PHE A 183 1.16 5.61 -17.96
C PHE A 183 1.89 5.02 -19.18
N LEU A 184 1.22 4.16 -19.98
CA LEU A 184 1.79 3.63 -21.23
C LEU A 184 2.10 4.74 -22.25
N TRP A 185 1.36 5.86 -22.20
CA TRP A 185 1.61 7.03 -23.02
C TRP A 185 2.67 7.97 -22.44
N TYR A 186 2.86 8.02 -21.12
CA TYR A 186 3.90 8.82 -20.45
C TYR A 186 5.31 8.48 -20.95
N GLU A 187 5.65 7.19 -21.05
CA GLU A 187 6.94 6.76 -21.61
C GLU A 187 7.07 7.10 -23.12
N ARG A 188 5.93 7.05 -23.83
CA ARG A 188 5.87 7.41 -25.25
C ARG A 188 6.04 8.91 -25.49
N ILE A 189 5.56 9.76 -24.57
CA ILE A 189 5.77 11.22 -24.59
C ILE A 189 7.25 11.55 -24.38
N ALA A 190 7.90 10.89 -23.42
CA ALA A 190 9.31 11.08 -23.11
C ALA A 190 10.23 10.72 -24.29
N SER A 191 9.88 9.66 -25.04
CA SER A 191 10.66 9.17 -26.18
C SER A 191 10.39 9.92 -27.50
N ILE A 192 9.16 10.39 -27.75
CA ILE A 192 8.79 11.02 -29.03
C ILE A 192 9.03 12.54 -29.03
N TYR A 193 8.88 13.24 -27.91
CA TYR A 193 8.81 14.72 -27.88
C TYR A 193 9.94 15.39 -27.09
N THR A 194 11.15 14.85 -27.23
CA THR A 194 12.36 15.33 -26.54
C THR A 194 12.72 16.80 -26.79
N ASN A 195 12.25 17.40 -27.89
CA ASN A 195 12.65 18.74 -28.36
C ASN A 195 11.59 19.84 -28.19
N VAL A 196 10.47 19.59 -27.52
CA VAL A 196 9.46 20.62 -27.27
C VAL A 196 9.77 21.33 -25.95
N ASN A 197 10.45 22.48 -26.03
CA ASN A 197 10.81 23.32 -24.88
C ASN A 197 9.57 23.88 -24.18
N GLU A 198 8.47 24.01 -24.91
CA GLU A 198 7.19 24.52 -24.43
C GLU A 198 6.43 23.50 -23.54
N LEU A 199 6.88 22.24 -23.49
CA LEU A 199 6.26 21.16 -22.68
C LEU A 199 7.12 20.75 -21.48
N GLN A 200 7.94 21.65 -20.94
CA GLN A 200 8.91 21.36 -19.88
C GLN A 200 8.27 21.01 -18.53
N PHE A 201 7.15 21.64 -18.18
CA PHE A 201 6.37 21.33 -16.98
C PHE A 201 5.17 20.45 -17.33
N MET A 202 4.91 19.44 -16.52
CA MET A 202 3.78 18.52 -16.69
C MET A 202 2.72 18.62 -15.59
N ASN A 203 2.96 19.46 -14.59
CA ASN A 203 2.01 19.66 -13.51
C ASN A 203 0.85 20.58 -13.94
N TYR A 204 -0.23 20.59 -13.16
CA TYR A 204 -1.46 21.33 -13.48
C TYR A 204 -1.35 22.82 -13.16
N GLY A 205 -0.36 23.18 -12.34
CA GLY A 205 -0.14 24.54 -11.87
C GLY A 205 -1.06 24.94 -10.73
N TYR A 206 -0.82 26.15 -10.24
CA TYR A 206 -1.59 26.81 -9.20
C TYR A 206 -1.78 28.27 -9.60
N ALA A 207 -2.99 28.80 -9.43
CA ALA A 207 -3.29 30.20 -9.64
C ALA A 207 -4.03 30.76 -8.42
N ASP A 208 -3.73 32.01 -8.05
CA ASP A 208 -4.57 32.71 -7.08
C ASP A 208 -5.93 33.01 -7.73
N MET A 209 -6.97 33.13 -6.90
CA MET A 209 -8.29 33.52 -7.42
C MET A 209 -8.17 34.88 -8.12
N ASP A 210 -8.84 35.00 -9.28
CA ASP A 210 -8.83 36.20 -10.14
C ASP A 210 -7.48 36.53 -10.83
N GLU A 211 -6.45 35.70 -10.65
CA GLU A 211 -5.17 35.87 -11.35
C GLU A 211 -5.29 35.42 -12.81
N TYR A 212 -4.81 36.27 -13.74
CA TYR A 212 -4.63 35.92 -15.15
C TYR A 212 -3.29 36.45 -15.66
N ILE A 213 -2.45 35.54 -16.12
CA ILE A 213 -1.17 35.79 -16.78
C ILE A 213 -1.15 34.91 -18.02
N ASP A 214 -0.85 35.51 -19.16
CA ASP A 214 -0.63 34.75 -20.39
C ASP A 214 0.70 33.98 -20.27
N ASP A 215 0.61 32.75 -19.79
CA ASP A 215 1.77 31.94 -19.41
C ASP A 215 2.26 31.05 -20.56
N HIS A 216 3.42 31.43 -21.10
CA HIS A 216 4.20 30.63 -22.05
C HIS A 216 5.50 30.10 -21.44
N THR A 217 5.71 30.28 -20.13
CA THR A 217 7.01 30.07 -19.44
C THR A 217 6.93 29.10 -18.27
N GLY A 218 5.75 28.55 -17.97
CA GLY A 218 5.51 27.70 -16.81
C GLY A 218 5.38 28.48 -15.49
N TYR A 219 4.95 29.74 -15.53
CA TYR A 219 4.59 30.53 -14.35
C TYR A 219 3.67 29.78 -13.38
N TYR A 220 2.50 29.30 -13.85
CA TYR A 220 1.54 28.63 -12.96
C TYR A 220 2.08 27.31 -12.43
N SER A 221 2.92 26.64 -13.23
CA SER A 221 3.62 25.42 -12.80
C SER A 221 4.60 25.70 -11.67
N ARG A 222 5.43 26.74 -11.77
CA ARG A 222 6.36 27.16 -10.71
C ARG A 222 5.64 27.62 -9.46
N LYS A 223 4.53 28.33 -9.61
CA LYS A 223 3.68 28.76 -8.48
C LYS A 223 3.16 27.56 -7.67
N LEU A 224 2.84 26.43 -8.31
CA LEU A 224 2.50 25.21 -7.58
C LEU A 224 3.69 24.73 -6.73
N TYR A 225 4.92 24.73 -7.25
CA TYR A 225 6.10 24.39 -6.46
C TYR A 225 6.30 25.37 -5.29
N GLU A 226 6.12 26.68 -5.50
CA GLU A 226 6.20 27.68 -4.42
C GLU A 226 5.22 27.38 -3.29
N GLN A 227 3.97 27.03 -3.64
CA GLN A 227 2.99 26.60 -2.65
C GLN A 227 3.51 25.38 -1.88
N VAL A 228 3.96 24.33 -2.58
CA VAL A 228 4.40 23.08 -1.94
C VAL A 228 5.60 23.28 -1.02
N LEU A 229 6.57 24.12 -1.42
CA LEU A 229 7.77 24.43 -0.65
C LEU A 229 7.55 25.41 0.50
N ALA A 230 6.38 26.06 0.56
CA ALA A 230 6.06 27.04 1.60
C ALA A 230 6.15 26.44 3.02
N ASN A 231 6.54 27.30 3.97
CA ASN A 231 6.65 27.00 5.41
C ASN A 231 7.72 25.97 5.79
N VAL A 232 8.68 25.67 4.91
CA VAL A 232 9.81 24.77 5.19
C VAL A 232 11.14 25.48 4.92
N ARG A 233 12.14 25.22 5.76
CA ARG A 233 13.49 25.75 5.55
C ARG A 233 14.16 24.98 4.39
N LEU A 234 14.50 25.69 3.31
CA LEU A 234 15.06 25.08 2.10
C LEU A 234 16.60 25.16 2.00
N THR A 235 17.23 26.06 2.77
CA THR A 235 18.69 26.25 2.71
C THR A 235 19.45 25.05 3.27
N ASP A 236 20.45 24.59 2.52
CA ASP A 236 21.38 23.51 2.88
C ASP A 236 20.66 22.18 3.19
N GLN A 237 19.59 21.89 2.45
CA GLN A 237 18.84 20.63 2.56
C GLN A 237 19.26 19.65 1.45
N ASN A 238 19.26 18.36 1.77
CA ASN A 238 19.32 17.26 0.80
C ASN A 238 17.89 16.91 0.38
N VAL A 239 17.62 17.06 -0.91
CA VAL A 239 16.26 16.94 -1.46
C VAL A 239 16.16 15.80 -2.47
N ILE A 240 15.09 15.03 -2.38
CA ILE A 240 14.67 14.09 -3.43
C ILE A 240 13.34 14.56 -4.01
N GLU A 241 13.18 14.54 -5.33
CA GLU A 241 11.89 14.72 -6.00
C GLU A 241 11.42 13.39 -6.61
N ILE A 242 10.23 12.96 -6.22
CA ILE A 242 9.57 11.74 -6.69
C ILE A 242 8.81 12.03 -7.98
N ASN A 243 9.04 11.21 -9.02
CA ASN A 243 8.52 11.39 -10.37
C ASN A 243 8.83 12.80 -10.91
N CYS A 244 10.12 13.11 -11.03
CA CYS A 244 10.59 14.43 -11.45
C CYS A 244 10.18 14.81 -12.89
N GLY A 245 9.65 13.86 -13.66
CA GLY A 245 9.28 14.08 -15.05
C GLY A 245 10.44 14.63 -15.86
N ARG A 246 10.16 15.59 -16.75
CA ARG A 246 11.16 16.22 -17.61
C ARG A 246 12.11 17.19 -16.87
N GLY A 247 12.11 17.18 -15.53
CA GLY A 247 13.10 17.83 -14.68
C GLY A 247 13.05 19.36 -14.60
N ALA A 248 12.08 20.02 -15.23
CA ALA A 248 11.99 21.48 -15.24
C ALA A 248 11.70 22.06 -13.85
N GLY A 249 10.86 21.38 -13.07
CA GLY A 249 10.60 21.71 -11.66
C GLY A 249 11.85 21.60 -10.81
N ALA A 250 12.54 20.45 -10.89
CA ALA A 250 13.82 20.23 -10.23
C ALA A 250 14.86 21.32 -10.56
N ALA A 251 15.02 21.63 -11.85
CA ALA A 251 15.93 22.67 -12.31
C ALA A 251 15.57 24.05 -11.76
N TRP A 252 14.29 24.41 -11.79
CA TRP A 252 13.81 25.67 -11.22
C TRP A 252 14.03 25.74 -9.71
N CYS A 253 13.76 24.67 -8.96
CA CYS A 253 13.99 24.56 -7.53
C CYS A 253 15.46 24.83 -7.17
N VAL A 254 16.40 24.20 -7.88
CA VAL A 254 17.84 24.36 -7.63
C VAL A 254 18.36 25.75 -8.01
N HIS A 255 17.75 26.41 -9.00
CA HIS A 255 18.08 27.79 -9.34
C HIS A 255 17.51 28.80 -8.33
N SER A 256 16.31 28.54 -7.81
CA SER A 256 15.57 29.47 -6.95
C SER A 256 15.94 29.36 -5.48
N HIS A 257 16.54 28.23 -5.08
CA HIS A 257 16.84 27.95 -3.68
C HIS A 257 18.25 27.38 -3.47
N ALA A 258 18.81 27.64 -2.29
CA ALA A 258 20.15 27.22 -1.91
C ALA A 258 20.17 25.82 -1.26
N PHE A 259 19.74 24.80 -1.99
CA PHE A 259 19.84 23.40 -1.54
C PHE A 259 21.29 22.93 -1.44
N HIS A 260 21.53 21.92 -0.59
CA HIS A 260 22.81 21.21 -0.53
C HIS A 260 22.95 20.29 -1.76
N SER A 261 21.93 19.46 -1.98
CA SER A 261 21.82 18.53 -3.11
C SER A 261 20.34 18.37 -3.50
N TYR A 262 20.09 18.08 -4.78
CA TYR A 262 18.76 17.80 -5.30
C TYR A 262 18.82 16.63 -6.26
N THR A 263 18.06 15.58 -6.01
CA THR A 263 17.99 14.38 -6.85
C THR A 263 16.57 14.16 -7.34
N GLY A 264 16.33 14.29 -8.64
CA GLY A 264 15.06 13.88 -9.25
C GLY A 264 15.07 12.39 -9.54
N ILE A 265 14.01 11.66 -9.18
CA ILE A 265 13.83 10.27 -9.57
C ILE A 265 12.59 10.07 -10.43
N ASP A 266 12.66 9.12 -11.34
CA ASP A 266 11.54 8.72 -12.19
C ASP A 266 11.70 7.23 -12.58
N PRO A 267 10.63 6.42 -12.68
CA PRO A 267 10.73 5.03 -13.09
C PRO A 267 11.18 4.87 -14.56
N SER A 268 10.99 5.88 -15.40
CA SER A 268 11.30 5.80 -16.83
C SER A 268 12.77 6.15 -17.12
N GLN A 269 13.48 5.20 -17.73
CA GLN A 269 14.87 5.41 -18.15
C GLN A 269 15.00 6.51 -19.20
N ASP A 270 14.03 6.63 -20.12
CA ASP A 270 14.06 7.64 -21.18
C ASP A 270 13.88 9.06 -20.64
N VAL A 271 13.01 9.22 -19.64
CA VAL A 271 12.82 10.49 -18.91
C VAL A 271 14.13 10.90 -18.23
N ILE A 272 14.76 9.98 -17.49
CA ILE A 272 16.02 10.28 -16.81
C ILE A 272 17.14 10.59 -17.80
N ASN A 273 17.23 9.86 -18.92
CA ASN A 273 18.18 10.16 -19.98
C ASN A 273 17.96 11.58 -20.55
N LEU A 274 16.71 12.00 -20.73
CA LEU A 274 16.37 13.35 -21.17
C LEU A 274 16.81 14.39 -20.14
N CYS A 275 16.48 14.22 -18.86
CA CYS A 275 16.83 15.14 -17.79
C CYS A 275 18.35 15.29 -17.64
N GLN A 276 19.09 14.19 -17.68
CA GLN A 276 20.55 14.21 -17.63
C GLN A 276 21.16 14.97 -18.80
N ARG A 277 20.57 14.87 -20.01
CA ARG A 277 21.01 15.69 -21.15
C ARG A 277 20.70 17.17 -20.96
N LEU A 278 19.44 17.50 -20.65
CA LEU A 278 18.95 18.88 -20.56
C LEU A 278 19.62 19.68 -19.43
N TYR A 279 19.93 19.05 -18.31
CA TYR A 279 20.41 19.74 -17.11
C TYR A 279 21.81 19.31 -16.67
N SER A 280 22.60 18.70 -17.57
CA SER A 280 23.99 18.24 -17.30
C SER A 280 24.91 19.29 -16.69
N THR A 281 24.65 20.57 -16.95
CA THR A 281 25.46 21.71 -16.46
C THR A 281 24.89 22.37 -15.21
N THR A 282 23.75 21.88 -14.68
CA THR A 282 23.11 22.46 -13.50
C THR A 282 23.78 21.91 -12.22
N PRO A 283 24.50 22.74 -11.45
CA PRO A 283 25.22 22.26 -10.27
C PRO A 283 24.24 21.82 -9.17
N ARG A 284 24.60 20.77 -8.42
CA ARG A 284 23.81 20.17 -7.32
C ARG A 284 22.55 19.42 -7.74
N LEU A 285 22.22 19.42 -9.03
CA LEU A 285 21.08 18.67 -9.57
C LEU A 285 21.57 17.34 -10.18
N SER A 286 20.95 16.24 -9.76
CA SER A 286 21.18 14.92 -10.34
C SER A 286 19.86 14.20 -10.61
N PHE A 287 19.91 13.17 -11.46
CA PHE A 287 18.75 12.40 -11.86
C PHE A 287 19.05 10.91 -11.85
N LEU A 288 18.13 10.11 -11.32
CA LEU A 288 18.30 8.67 -11.15
C LEU A 288 17.02 7.92 -11.52
N VAL A 289 17.17 6.76 -12.17
CA VAL A 289 16.04 5.84 -12.38
C VAL A 289 15.70 5.14 -11.08
N ALA A 290 14.48 5.33 -10.60
CA ALA A 290 13.96 4.63 -9.43
C ALA A 290 12.42 4.65 -9.40
N ASP A 291 11.83 3.56 -8.95
CA ASP A 291 10.39 3.42 -8.70
C ASP A 291 10.13 3.64 -7.22
N ALA A 292 9.38 4.69 -6.88
CA ALA A 292 9.07 5.07 -5.51
C ALA A 292 8.13 4.10 -4.78
N THR A 293 7.53 3.13 -5.49
CA THR A 293 6.78 2.02 -4.90
C THR A 293 7.69 0.84 -4.51
N LYS A 294 8.99 0.92 -4.83
CA LYS A 294 10.02 -0.09 -4.51
C LYS A 294 11.04 0.50 -3.53
N HIS A 295 12.02 -0.33 -3.19
CA HIS A 295 13.12 0.11 -2.36
C HIS A 295 13.94 1.21 -3.05
N LEU A 296 13.95 2.39 -2.44
CA LEU A 296 14.63 3.56 -2.96
C LEU A 296 16.16 3.44 -2.74
N PRO A 297 16.98 3.83 -3.73
CA PRO A 297 18.43 3.69 -3.69
C PRO A 297 19.12 4.81 -2.89
N PHE A 298 18.60 5.11 -1.71
CA PHE A 298 19.15 6.09 -0.77
C PHE A 298 19.37 5.43 0.60
N GLU A 299 20.40 5.88 1.30
CA GLU A 299 20.72 5.38 2.64
C GLU A 299 19.62 5.76 3.65
N ASN A 300 19.55 5.01 4.74
CA ASN A 300 18.62 5.35 5.83
C ASN A 300 18.99 6.73 6.40
N GLU A 301 17.97 7.54 6.68
CA GLU A 301 18.15 8.85 7.33
C GLU A 301 19.19 9.75 6.63
N SER A 302 19.15 9.78 5.30
CA SER A 302 20.11 10.50 4.46
C SER A 302 19.53 11.76 3.79
N VAL A 303 18.23 11.98 3.92
CA VAL A 303 17.50 13.03 3.19
C VAL A 303 16.71 13.90 4.15
N ASP A 304 16.68 15.20 3.86
CA ASP A 304 15.98 16.17 4.71
C ASP A 304 14.58 16.46 4.19
N ILE A 305 14.41 16.53 2.87
CA ILE A 305 13.13 16.83 2.22
C ILE A 305 12.88 15.85 1.07
N ILE A 306 11.70 15.25 1.04
CA ILE A 306 11.17 14.53 -0.12
C ILE A 306 10.03 15.37 -0.71
N LEU A 307 10.15 15.74 -1.97
CA LEU A 307 9.13 16.42 -2.75
C LEU A 307 8.36 15.41 -3.59
N CYS A 308 7.03 15.47 -3.55
CA CYS A 308 6.16 14.54 -4.27
C CYS A 308 4.99 15.32 -4.87
N ILE A 309 5.13 15.77 -6.11
CA ILE A 309 4.12 16.56 -6.83
C ILE A 309 3.57 15.72 -7.98
N GLN A 310 2.26 15.46 -7.98
CA GLN A 310 1.55 14.70 -9.03
C GLN A 310 2.22 13.38 -9.37
N ALA A 311 2.38 12.52 -8.36
CA ALA A 311 3.12 11.28 -8.47
C ALA A 311 2.31 10.08 -7.97
N THR A 312 1.78 10.16 -6.76
CA THR A 312 1.08 9.06 -6.09
C THR A 312 -0.17 8.57 -6.81
N HIS A 313 -0.83 9.41 -7.62
CA HIS A 313 -1.98 8.99 -8.42
C HIS A 313 -1.65 7.90 -9.45
N SER A 314 -0.36 7.71 -9.80
CA SER A 314 0.08 6.67 -10.73
C SER A 314 0.59 5.39 -10.05
N PHE A 315 0.66 5.34 -8.72
CA PHE A 315 1.25 4.20 -7.98
C PHE A 315 0.36 2.95 -7.97
N GLY A 316 -0.86 3.06 -8.49
CA GLY A 316 -1.77 1.95 -8.66
C GLY A 316 -2.45 1.50 -7.38
N GLU A 317 -2.17 0.30 -6.89
CA GLU A 317 -2.88 -0.28 -5.76
C GLU A 317 -2.59 0.46 -4.44
N PRO A 318 -3.55 0.56 -3.49
CA PRO A 318 -3.34 1.24 -2.21
C PRO A 318 -2.13 0.75 -1.39
N ILE A 319 -1.74 -0.52 -1.57
CA ILE A 319 -0.54 -1.09 -0.93
C ILE A 319 0.75 -0.39 -1.37
N ALA A 320 0.83 0.08 -2.62
CA ALA A 320 1.99 0.79 -3.14
C ALA A 320 2.18 2.15 -2.46
N ILE A 321 1.08 2.84 -2.12
CA ILE A 321 1.11 4.08 -1.33
C ILE A 321 1.70 3.81 0.07
N THR A 322 1.32 2.70 0.69
CA THR A 322 1.85 2.32 2.01
C THR A 322 3.33 1.92 1.93
N GLN A 323 3.75 1.24 0.86
CA GLN A 323 5.16 0.93 0.61
C GLN A 323 6.00 2.18 0.40
N PHE A 324 5.49 3.13 -0.39
CA PHE A 324 6.10 4.45 -0.56
C PHE A 324 6.28 5.17 0.78
N ALA A 325 5.24 5.20 1.63
CA ALA A 325 5.33 5.85 2.93
C ALA A 325 6.40 5.23 3.85
N ASN A 326 6.57 3.91 3.81
CA ASN A 326 7.63 3.22 4.56
C ASN A 326 9.03 3.59 4.06
N GLU A 327 9.21 3.71 2.74
CA GLU A 327 10.48 4.13 2.15
C GLU A 327 10.79 5.60 2.42
N VAL A 328 9.77 6.48 2.41
CA VAL A 328 9.88 7.87 2.86
C VAL A 328 10.38 7.93 4.31
N ILE A 329 9.78 7.16 5.22
CA ILE A 329 10.22 7.11 6.64
C ILE A 329 11.65 6.62 6.76
N ARG A 330 12.03 5.58 6.00
CA ARG A 330 13.36 5.00 6.04
C ARG A 330 14.42 6.02 5.62
N VAL A 331 14.17 6.74 4.53
CA VAL A 331 15.15 7.63 3.88
C VAL A 331 15.21 9.01 4.55
N LEU A 332 14.09 9.52 5.07
CA LEU A 332 14.06 10.81 5.78
C LEU A 332 14.84 10.75 7.09
N ARG A 333 15.60 11.82 7.37
CA ARG A 333 16.15 12.09 8.70
C ARG A 333 15.02 12.33 9.71
N PRO A 334 15.24 12.09 11.02
CA PRO A 334 14.33 12.58 12.05
C PRO A 334 14.10 14.09 11.88
N ASN A 335 12.85 14.54 12.00
CA ASN A 335 12.39 15.91 11.65
C ASN A 335 12.47 16.28 10.16
N GLY A 336 12.79 15.35 9.26
CA GLY A 336 12.69 15.55 7.82
C GLY A 336 11.24 15.62 7.35
N TYR A 337 11.04 16.18 6.15
CA TYR A 337 9.73 16.49 5.60
C TYR A 337 9.42 15.71 4.33
N LEU A 338 8.18 15.24 4.20
CA LEU A 338 7.59 14.90 2.91
C LEU A 338 6.60 16.02 2.53
N LEU A 339 6.87 16.68 1.41
CA LEU A 339 6.02 17.72 0.83
C LEU A 339 5.25 17.11 -0.32
N TRP A 340 3.97 16.83 -0.07
CA TRP A 340 3.12 16.08 -0.97
C TRP A 340 2.05 16.97 -1.58
N CYS A 341 1.83 16.83 -2.88
CA CYS A 341 0.85 17.63 -3.60
C CYS A 341 0.27 16.82 -4.77
N ASP A 342 -0.95 16.33 -4.63
CA ASP A 342 -1.54 15.44 -5.63
C ASP A 342 -3.06 15.45 -5.57
N PHE A 343 -3.66 14.73 -6.52
CA PHE A 343 -5.03 14.27 -6.40
C PHE A 343 -5.16 13.37 -5.18
N CYS A 344 -6.16 13.68 -4.39
CA CYS A 344 -6.57 12.87 -3.28
C CYS A 344 -7.83 12.11 -3.66
N TYR A 345 -7.68 10.79 -3.73
CA TYR A 345 -8.79 9.89 -3.97
C TYR A 345 -9.28 9.31 -2.64
N MET A 346 -10.56 9.03 -2.59
CA MET A 346 -11.16 8.26 -1.50
C MET A 346 -11.07 6.78 -1.86
N ILE A 347 -10.44 6.01 -1.01
CA ILE A 347 -10.27 4.57 -1.12
C ILE A 347 -11.31 3.93 -0.19
N GLY A 348 -12.28 3.27 -0.82
CA GLY A 348 -13.53 2.85 -0.19
C GLY A 348 -14.23 4.00 0.52
N SER A 349 -14.78 3.71 1.69
CA SER A 349 -15.80 4.58 2.25
C SER A 349 -15.28 5.76 3.08
N GLY A 350 -13.97 6.05 3.08
CA GLY A 350 -13.48 7.21 3.81
C GLY A 350 -11.98 7.38 3.97
N THR A 351 -11.13 6.49 3.45
CA THR A 351 -9.67 6.64 3.59
C THR A 351 -9.14 7.44 2.41
N SER A 352 -8.46 8.54 2.67
CA SER A 352 -7.83 9.33 1.62
C SER A 352 -6.40 8.86 1.31
N THR A 353 -5.83 9.26 0.16
CA THR A 353 -4.43 8.95 -0.17
C THR A 353 -3.46 9.44 0.93
N TYR A 354 -3.66 10.66 1.44
CA TYR A 354 -2.79 11.20 2.50
C TYR A 354 -2.98 10.47 3.84
N ASP A 355 -4.15 9.86 4.11
CA ASP A 355 -4.34 9.02 5.31
C ASP A 355 -3.58 7.69 5.21
N LEU A 356 -3.32 7.18 3.99
CA LEU A 356 -2.45 6.02 3.79
C LEU A 356 -0.96 6.36 3.93
N ILE A 357 -0.58 7.59 3.59
CA ILE A 357 0.79 8.09 3.77
C ILE A 357 1.06 8.36 5.25
N ALA A 358 0.11 8.98 5.95
CA ALA A 358 0.23 9.28 7.37
C ALA A 358 0.28 8.01 8.23
N ASN A 359 1.13 8.02 9.25
CA ASN A 359 1.15 6.98 10.28
C ASN A 359 1.76 7.52 11.59
N ASP A 360 2.04 6.61 12.54
CA ASP A 360 2.56 6.99 13.86
C ASP A 360 3.93 7.66 13.80
N GLU A 361 4.74 7.42 12.76
CA GLU A 361 6.09 7.98 12.56
C GLU A 361 6.11 9.17 11.58
N LEU A 362 5.24 9.16 10.57
CA LEU A 362 5.11 10.24 9.57
C LEU A 362 3.77 10.95 9.75
N ILE A 363 3.79 12.10 10.42
CA ILE A 363 2.57 12.84 10.80
C ILE A 363 2.28 14.00 9.86
N ILE A 364 1.01 14.34 9.72
CA ILE A 364 0.57 15.54 8.98
C ILE A 364 0.73 16.76 9.88
N GLU A 365 1.52 17.73 9.46
CA GLU A 365 1.65 19.04 10.13
C GLU A 365 0.72 20.09 9.53
N GLU A 366 0.50 20.03 8.22
CA GLU A 366 -0.36 20.97 7.51
C GLU A 366 -1.06 20.25 6.36
N LYS A 367 -2.34 20.57 6.13
CA LYS A 367 -3.06 20.17 4.92
C LYS A 367 -3.93 21.30 4.41
N ILE A 368 -3.85 21.57 3.12
CA ILE A 368 -4.60 22.63 2.45
C ILE A 368 -5.24 22.04 1.19
N ASN A 369 -6.56 22.19 1.07
CA ASN A 369 -7.27 21.86 -0.15
C ASN A 369 -7.05 23.00 -1.15
N ILE A 370 -6.41 22.69 -2.28
CA ILE A 370 -6.07 23.66 -3.33
C ILE A 370 -6.84 23.40 -4.62
N THR A 371 -7.90 22.58 -4.57
CA THR A 371 -8.68 22.16 -5.76
C THR A 371 -9.16 23.35 -6.58
N ARG A 372 -9.66 24.42 -5.93
CA ARG A 372 -10.13 25.62 -6.63
C ARG A 372 -9.02 26.36 -7.36
N ASN A 373 -7.85 26.47 -6.74
CA ASN A 373 -6.68 27.13 -7.34
C ASN A 373 -6.14 26.34 -8.54
N VAL A 374 -6.17 25.01 -8.46
CA VAL A 374 -5.76 24.13 -9.57
C VAL A 374 -6.78 24.21 -10.72
N LEU A 375 -8.08 24.18 -10.43
CA LEU A 375 -9.12 24.37 -11.45
C LEU A 375 -8.99 25.73 -12.14
N HIS A 376 -8.81 26.80 -11.36
CA HIS A 376 -8.58 28.13 -11.92
C HIS A 376 -7.31 28.19 -12.79
N ALA A 377 -6.22 27.55 -12.36
CA ALA A 377 -5.00 27.43 -13.16
C ALA A 377 -5.24 26.68 -14.49
N LEU A 378 -6.06 25.63 -14.49
CA LEU A 378 -6.42 24.90 -15.70
C LEU A 378 -7.28 25.74 -16.64
N ASP A 379 -8.21 26.53 -16.11
CA ASP A 379 -9.07 27.43 -16.90
C ASP A 379 -8.25 28.50 -17.62
N VAL A 380 -7.35 29.18 -16.90
CA VAL A 380 -6.52 30.25 -17.48
C VAL A 380 -5.47 29.71 -18.46
N GLN A 381 -4.96 28.50 -18.26
CA GLN A 381 -4.01 27.83 -19.16
C GLN A 381 -4.69 27.05 -20.30
N ASN A 382 -6.02 26.94 -20.31
CA ASN A 382 -6.74 26.03 -21.22
C ASN A 382 -6.38 26.30 -22.70
N LYS A 383 -6.40 27.57 -23.09
CA LYS A 383 -6.11 27.97 -24.48
C LYS A 383 -4.67 27.62 -24.88
N SER A 384 -3.67 28.06 -24.10
CA SER A 384 -2.27 27.84 -24.44
C SER A 384 -1.91 26.34 -24.47
N ARG A 385 -2.42 25.56 -23.52
CA ARG A 385 -2.22 24.10 -23.49
C ARG A 385 -2.91 23.41 -24.67
N THR A 386 -4.13 23.80 -25.02
CA THR A 386 -4.84 23.26 -26.19
C THR A 386 -4.08 23.59 -27.48
N ASP A 387 -3.59 24.82 -27.65
CA ASP A 387 -2.82 25.24 -28.82
C ASP A 387 -1.51 24.42 -28.95
N LEU A 388 -0.83 24.12 -27.83
CA LEU A 388 0.35 23.26 -27.82
C LEU A 388 0.02 21.83 -28.21
N ILE A 389 -1.06 21.25 -27.65
CA ILE A 389 -1.50 19.90 -28.00
C ILE A 389 -1.83 19.82 -29.49
N GLN A 390 -2.61 20.77 -30.02
CA GLN A 390 -2.96 20.80 -31.44
C GLN A 390 -1.74 20.97 -32.37
N ARG A 391 -0.72 21.70 -31.92
CA ARG A 391 0.50 21.96 -32.70
C ARG A 391 1.43 20.76 -32.78
N TYR A 392 1.57 19.99 -31.70
CA TYR A 392 2.61 18.97 -31.59
C TYR A 392 2.07 17.52 -31.57
N ILE A 393 0.79 17.32 -31.26
CA ILE A 393 0.18 15.99 -31.07
C ILE A 393 -0.74 15.65 -32.25
N GLN A 394 -0.64 14.42 -32.74
CA GLN A 394 -1.44 13.93 -33.87
C GLN A 394 -2.94 13.93 -33.50
N PRO A 395 -3.85 14.27 -34.43
CA PRO A 395 -5.28 14.42 -34.15
C PRO A 395 -5.92 13.24 -33.39
N GLU A 396 -5.50 12.01 -33.70
CA GLU A 396 -6.03 10.78 -33.07
C GLU A 396 -5.61 10.61 -31.61
N GLU A 397 -4.57 11.34 -31.17
CA GLU A 397 -3.98 11.26 -29.84
C GLU A 397 -4.38 12.47 -28.96
N GLN A 398 -4.89 13.57 -29.54
CA GLN A 398 -5.15 14.83 -28.84
C GLN A 398 -6.11 14.68 -27.66
N GLU A 399 -7.17 13.88 -27.78
CA GLU A 399 -8.14 13.65 -26.70
C GLU A 399 -7.48 13.08 -25.44
N TYR A 400 -6.53 12.14 -25.63
CA TYR A 400 -5.77 11.55 -24.53
C TYR A 400 -4.84 12.56 -23.86
N PHE A 401 -4.22 13.45 -24.64
CA PHE A 401 -3.35 14.50 -24.09
C PHE A 401 -4.15 15.57 -23.35
N CYS A 402 -5.33 15.93 -23.84
CA CYS A 402 -6.25 16.80 -23.11
C CYS A 402 -6.62 16.16 -21.77
N LEU A 403 -6.99 14.87 -21.77
CA LEU A 403 -7.28 14.13 -20.54
C LEU A 403 -6.09 14.12 -19.58
N PHE A 404 -4.88 13.80 -20.06
CA PHE A 404 -3.66 13.83 -19.25
C PHE A 404 -3.38 15.22 -18.66
N ALA A 405 -3.51 16.27 -19.46
CA ALA A 405 -3.30 17.65 -19.05
C ALA A 405 -4.42 18.21 -18.15
N GLY A 406 -5.49 17.45 -17.90
CA GLY A 406 -6.60 17.82 -17.02
C GLY A 406 -7.43 18.98 -17.55
N LEU A 407 -7.52 19.18 -18.87
CA LEU A 407 -8.17 20.35 -19.45
C LEU A 407 -9.70 20.35 -19.25
N PRO A 408 -10.37 21.52 -19.26
CA PRO A 408 -11.83 21.62 -19.25
C PRO A 408 -12.51 20.68 -20.26
N GLY A 409 -13.59 20.03 -19.84
CA GLY A 409 -14.31 19.03 -20.63
C GLY A 409 -13.76 17.61 -20.53
N THR A 410 -12.66 17.39 -19.81
CA THR A 410 -12.12 16.05 -19.54
C THR A 410 -12.68 15.48 -18.24
N GLN A 411 -12.69 14.14 -18.11
CA GLN A 411 -13.19 13.48 -16.89
C GLN A 411 -12.43 13.93 -15.62
N ILE A 412 -11.11 14.16 -15.72
CA ILE A 412 -10.30 14.61 -14.58
C ILE A 412 -10.76 16.00 -14.10
N TYR A 413 -10.96 16.93 -15.04
CA TYR A 413 -11.47 18.26 -14.72
C TYR A 413 -12.87 18.20 -14.10
N GLU A 414 -13.78 17.45 -14.72
CA GLU A 414 -15.16 17.32 -14.26
C GLU A 414 -15.28 16.68 -12.88
N ASP A 415 -14.39 15.75 -12.55
CA ASP A 415 -14.38 15.16 -11.22
C ASP A 415 -13.92 16.13 -10.14
N MET A 416 -12.96 17.00 -10.44
CA MET A 416 -12.53 18.05 -9.53
C MET A 416 -13.60 19.15 -9.39
N SER A 417 -14.17 19.61 -10.50
CA SER A 417 -15.18 20.69 -10.51
C SER A 417 -16.45 20.29 -9.76
N GLN A 418 -16.83 19.03 -9.83
CA GLN A 418 -18.03 18.48 -9.18
C GLN A 418 -17.72 17.89 -7.79
N GLY A 419 -16.48 18.00 -7.30
CA GLY A 419 -16.07 17.58 -5.96
C GLY A 419 -15.96 16.06 -5.75
N ARG A 420 -15.95 15.26 -6.82
CA ARG A 420 -15.70 13.81 -6.78
C ARG A 420 -14.23 13.47 -6.55
N SER A 421 -13.34 14.35 -6.98
CA SER A 421 -11.91 14.31 -6.69
C SER A 421 -11.49 15.64 -6.08
N GLN A 422 -10.43 15.62 -5.27
CA GLN A 422 -9.89 16.82 -4.66
C GLN A 422 -8.39 16.88 -4.86
N TYR A 423 -7.85 18.08 -4.87
CA TYR A 423 -6.42 18.32 -5.02
C TYR A 423 -5.89 18.95 -3.73
N TRP A 424 -4.87 18.35 -3.15
CA TRP A 424 -4.40 18.68 -1.81
C TRP A 424 -2.90 18.92 -1.77
N ARG A 425 -2.50 19.93 -1.00
CA ARG A 425 -1.13 20.10 -0.51
C ARG A 425 -1.07 19.62 0.92
N VAL A 426 -0.14 18.73 1.24
CA VAL A 426 0.04 18.16 2.58
C VAL A 426 1.52 18.18 2.94
N VAL A 427 1.83 18.72 4.12
CA VAL A 427 3.15 18.70 4.72
C VAL A 427 3.18 17.61 5.78
N PHE A 428 4.03 16.62 5.57
CA PHE A 428 4.29 15.57 6.54
C PHE A 428 5.65 15.79 7.19
N ARG A 429 5.78 15.49 8.49
CA ARG A 429 7.06 15.46 9.20
C ARG A 429 7.31 14.08 9.81
N LYS A 430 8.53 13.55 9.64
CA LYS A 430 9.00 12.37 10.35
C LYS A 430 9.29 12.75 11.81
N LYS A 431 8.66 12.06 12.75
CA LYS A 431 8.88 12.24 14.18
C LYS A 431 10.32 11.97 14.58
N THR A 432 10.74 12.61 15.67
CA THR A 432 11.96 12.22 16.38
C THR A 432 11.71 11.05 17.30
N THR A 433 12.76 10.33 17.68
CA THR A 433 12.72 9.29 18.73
C THR A 433 12.18 9.81 20.07
N THR A 434 12.27 11.12 20.34
CA THR A 434 11.69 11.79 21.51
C THR A 434 10.18 12.06 21.41
N ASP A 435 9.60 12.03 20.20
CA ASP A 435 8.15 12.24 19.97
C ASP A 435 7.33 10.94 20.04
N MET A 436 7.98 9.78 20.20
CA MET A 436 7.31 8.50 20.33
C MET A 436 6.99 8.21 21.81
N PRO A 437 5.75 7.81 22.15
CA PRO A 437 5.41 7.47 23.53
C PRO A 437 6.33 6.34 24.03
N ALA A 438 6.91 6.52 25.21
CA ALA A 438 7.73 5.51 25.86
C ALA A 438 6.95 4.19 25.93
N ILE A 439 7.55 3.11 25.41
CA ILE A 439 6.97 1.76 25.32
C ILE A 439 6.72 1.19 26.72
#